data_AF-A0AAE1P4N6-F1
#
_entry.id   AF-A0AAE1P4N6-F1
#
_cell.length_a   1.000
_cell.length_b   1.000
_cell.length_c   1.000
_cell.angle_alpha   90.00
_cell.angle_beta   90.00
_cell.angle_gamma   90.00
#
_symmetry.space_group_name_H-M   'P 1'
#
loop_
_entity.id
_entity.type
_entity.pdbx_description
1 polymer ?
#
loop_
_entity_poly.entity_id
_entity_poly.type
_entity_poly.pdbx_seq_one_letter_code
_entity_poly.pdbx_strand_id
1 'polypeptide(L)'
;MDVKASKPVNGEESDYGMQDYSGRCYDAETCSLRDRGDSWTVDNTCERATCVLASNGTLLEKRTRCSEPLPLFSEDCYIVRVEGKPYPDCCPQLYCNGKLVSYAPA
;
A
#
# COMPACT_ATOMS: atom_id res chain seq x y z
N MET A 1 -7.28 1.24 -10.69
CA MET A 1 -7.93 1.21 -9.36
C MET A 1 -8.52 -0.19 -9.25
N ASP A 2 -7.67 -1.13 -8.88
CA ASP A 2 -8.00 -2.55 -8.94
C ASP A 2 -8.54 -2.94 -7.57
N VAL A 3 -9.83 -2.64 -7.36
CA VAL A 3 -10.55 -3.01 -6.15
C VAL A 3 -11.03 -4.45 -6.31
N LYS A 4 -10.32 -5.41 -5.70
CA LYS A 4 -10.89 -6.74 -5.47
C LYS A 4 -11.92 -6.64 -4.36
N ALA A 5 -13.19 -6.56 -4.74
CA ALA A 5 -14.31 -6.62 -3.82
C ALA A 5 -14.67 -8.08 -3.48
N SER A 6 -14.90 -8.36 -2.20
CA SER A 6 -15.50 -9.61 -1.72
C SER A 6 -17.03 -9.49 -1.80
N LYS A 7 -17.72 -10.50 -2.36
CA LYS A 7 -19.19 -10.52 -2.53
C LYS A 7 -19.94 -10.91 -1.25
N PRO A 8 -21.21 -10.50 -1.08
CA PRO A 8 -22.06 -10.95 0.02
C PRO A 8 -22.54 -12.40 -0.23
N VAL A 9 -22.62 -13.18 0.85
CA VAL A 9 -22.95 -14.61 0.85
C VAL A 9 -24.46 -14.81 0.75
N ASN A 10 -24.91 -15.53 -0.28
CA ASN A 10 -26.11 -16.36 -0.26
C ASN A 10 -25.96 -17.49 -1.29
N GLY A 11 -25.94 -18.73 -0.81
CA GLY A 11 -26.36 -19.93 -1.55
C GLY A 11 -25.41 -20.49 -2.61
N GLU A 12 -24.74 -21.57 -2.20
CA GLU A 12 -24.42 -22.79 -2.96
C GLU A 12 -23.63 -22.75 -4.28
N GLU A 13 -22.55 -23.56 -4.24
CA GLU A 13 -21.96 -24.37 -5.31
C GLU A 13 -20.65 -23.89 -5.98
N SER A 14 -19.59 -24.57 -5.56
CA SER A 14 -18.26 -24.76 -6.19
C SER A 14 -17.38 -23.54 -6.40
N ASP A 15 -16.37 -23.34 -5.53
CA ASP A 15 -15.17 -22.59 -5.91
C ASP A 15 -13.98 -22.98 -5.03
N TYR A 16 -12.78 -23.09 -5.63
CA TYR A 16 -11.55 -23.47 -4.96
C TYR A 16 -11.33 -22.58 -3.72
N GLY A 17 -11.25 -23.22 -2.54
CA GLY A 17 -11.38 -22.60 -1.23
C GLY A 17 -10.62 -21.28 -1.05
N MET A 18 -11.34 -20.17 -1.05
CA MET A 18 -10.92 -18.94 -0.38
C MET A 18 -11.06 -19.18 1.12
N GLN A 19 -9.94 -19.42 1.80
CA GLN A 19 -9.91 -19.58 3.25
C GLN A 19 -10.54 -18.37 3.92
N ASP A 20 -11.57 -18.63 4.70
CA ASP A 20 -12.25 -17.65 5.54
C ASP A 20 -11.30 -17.21 6.66
N TYR A 21 -10.58 -16.10 6.43
CA TYR A 21 -9.63 -15.57 7.41
C TYR A 21 -10.35 -14.78 8.50
N SER A 22 -11.27 -15.41 9.25
CA SER A 22 -11.76 -15.03 10.59
C SER A 22 -11.62 -13.55 11.03
N GLY A 23 -12.11 -12.58 10.24
CA GLY A 23 -11.99 -11.16 10.59
C GLY A 23 -10.55 -10.60 10.57
N ARG A 24 -9.71 -11.07 9.66
CA ARG A 24 -8.32 -10.63 9.42
C ARG A 24 -8.06 -10.37 7.94
N CYS A 25 -7.06 -9.56 7.63
CA CYS A 25 -6.55 -9.43 6.26
C CYS A 25 -5.46 -10.46 5.99
N TYR A 26 -5.27 -10.82 4.72
CA TYR A 26 -4.20 -11.70 4.28
C TYR A 26 -3.12 -10.88 3.56
N ASP A 27 -1.90 -10.92 4.10
CA ASP A 27 -0.70 -10.36 3.48
C ASP A 27 -0.13 -11.40 2.50
N ALA A 28 -0.32 -11.16 1.21
CA ALA A 28 0.08 -12.09 0.15
C ALA A 28 1.59 -12.24 0.00
N GLU A 29 2.38 -11.22 0.35
CA GLU A 29 3.84 -11.24 0.19
C GLU A 29 4.48 -12.17 1.23
N THR A 30 3.97 -12.14 2.46
CA THR A 30 4.50 -12.94 3.58
C THR A 30 3.65 -14.17 3.91
N CYS A 31 2.57 -14.40 3.16
CA CYS A 31 1.58 -15.46 3.40
C CYS A 31 1.06 -15.48 4.85
N SER A 32 0.74 -14.30 5.41
CA SER A 32 0.40 -14.16 6.83
C SER A 32 -0.93 -13.44 7.07
N LEU A 33 -1.52 -13.66 8.24
CA LEU A 33 -2.74 -12.97 8.66
C LEU A 33 -2.42 -11.71 9.46
N ARG A 34 -3.16 -10.65 9.18
CA ARG A 34 -3.02 -9.32 9.77
C ARG A 34 -4.29 -8.95 10.50
N ASP A 35 -4.15 -8.48 11.73
CA ASP A 35 -5.29 -8.00 12.52
C ASP A 35 -5.81 -6.67 11.95
N ARG A 36 -7.05 -6.33 12.28
CA ARG A 36 -7.63 -5.05 11.89
C ARG A 36 -6.78 -3.90 12.46
N GLY A 37 -6.38 -2.98 11.60
CA GLY A 37 -5.54 -1.83 11.94
C GLY A 37 -4.04 -2.08 11.75
N ASP A 38 -3.61 -3.33 11.57
CA ASP A 38 -2.23 -3.63 11.25
C ASP A 38 -1.80 -2.94 9.95
N SER A 39 -0.55 -2.50 9.94
CA SER A 39 0.10 -1.93 8.76
C SER A 39 1.43 -2.62 8.52
N TRP A 40 1.76 -2.89 7.27
CA TRP A 40 3.00 -3.54 6.88
C TRP A 40 3.56 -2.91 5.61
N THR A 41 4.88 -3.03 5.45
CA THR A 41 5.55 -2.71 4.18
C THR A 41 5.22 -3.81 3.19
N VAL A 42 4.88 -3.42 1.97
CA VAL A 42 4.74 -4.37 0.86
C VAL A 42 6.12 -4.59 0.28
N ASP A 43 6.60 -5.83 0.28
CA ASP A 43 7.97 -6.13 -0.17
C ASP A 43 8.17 -5.73 -1.64
N ASN A 44 9.39 -5.29 -1.97
CA ASN A 44 9.82 -4.85 -3.31
C ASN A 44 9.07 -3.63 -3.90
N THR A 45 8.11 -3.04 -3.19
CA THR A 45 7.46 -1.78 -3.59
C THR A 45 7.55 -0.75 -2.48
N CYS A 46 7.56 0.54 -2.84
CA CYS A 46 7.52 1.60 -1.84
C CYS A 46 6.06 1.91 -1.44
N GLU A 47 5.41 0.90 -0.85
CA GLU A 47 4.02 0.95 -0.44
C GLU A 47 3.85 0.47 1.01
N ARG A 48 2.80 0.98 1.66
CA ARG A 48 2.29 0.48 2.93
C ARG A 48 0.90 -0.09 2.72
N ALA A 49 0.71 -1.32 3.14
CA ALA A 49 -0.59 -1.93 3.25
C ALA A 49 -1.15 -1.72 4.67
N THR A 50 -2.46 -1.58 4.78
CA THR A 50 -3.17 -1.47 6.06
C THR A 50 -4.45 -2.29 6.02
N CYS A 51 -4.70 -3.09 7.06
CA CYS A 51 -5.94 -3.85 7.18
C CYS A 51 -7.08 -2.95 7.68
N VAL A 52 -8.04 -2.63 6.82
CA VAL A 52 -9.13 -1.69 7.13
C VAL A 52 -10.51 -2.35 7.01
N LEU A 53 -11.43 -1.96 7.89
CA LEU A 53 -12.83 -2.37 7.80
C LEU A 53 -13.58 -1.39 6.88
N ALA A 54 -14.11 -1.90 5.78
CA ALA A 54 -14.96 -1.14 4.88
C ALA A 54 -16.36 -0.91 5.48
N SER A 55 -17.11 0.04 4.91
CA SER A 55 -18.45 0.40 5.38
C SER A 55 -19.46 -0.75 5.32
N ASN A 56 -19.24 -1.73 4.44
CA ASN A 56 -20.05 -2.93 4.30
C ASN A 56 -19.66 -4.07 5.27
N GLY A 57 -18.72 -3.83 6.19
CA GLY A 57 -18.26 -4.83 7.16
C GLY A 57 -17.18 -5.80 6.65
N THR A 58 -16.70 -5.64 5.41
CA THR A 58 -15.61 -6.45 4.86
C THR A 58 -14.25 -5.87 5.26
N LEU A 59 -13.28 -6.73 5.59
CA LEU A 59 -11.89 -6.32 5.77
C LEU A 59 -11.16 -6.29 4.43
N LEU A 60 -10.44 -5.20 4.17
CA LEU A 60 -9.70 -4.96 2.95
C LEU A 60 -8.25 -4.59 3.26
N GLU A 61 -7.34 -5.05 2.42
CA GLU A 61 -5.99 -4.48 2.35
C GLU A 61 -6.06 -3.15 1.61
N LYS A 62 -5.83 -2.05 2.31
CA LYS A 62 -5.67 -0.73 1.71
C LYS A 62 -4.20 -0.46 1.43
N ARG A 63 -3.83 -0.39 0.15
CA ARG A 63 -2.48 0.02 -0.27
C ARG A 63 -2.36 1.53 -0.37
N THR A 64 -1.26 2.03 0.20
CA THR A 64 -0.88 3.43 0.24
C THR A 64 0.50 3.57 -0.38
N ARG A 65 0.61 4.28 -1.49
CA ARG A 65 1.86 4.51 -2.24
C ARG A 65 2.30 5.96 -2.08
N CYS A 66 3.59 6.23 -2.17
CA CYS A 66 4.12 7.60 -2.15
C CYS A 66 3.45 8.48 -3.21
N SER A 67 3.33 9.76 -2.89
CA SER A 67 2.93 10.76 -3.88
C SER A 67 4.10 10.98 -4.86
N GLU A 68 3.78 11.18 -6.14
CA GLU A 68 4.83 11.45 -7.14
C GLU A 68 5.20 12.93 -7.06
N PRO A 69 6.49 13.30 -6.92
CA PRO A 69 6.89 14.69 -6.96
C PRO A 69 6.49 15.27 -8.31
N LEU A 70 5.79 16.41 -8.31
CA LEU A 70 5.49 17.11 -9.55
C LEU A 70 6.82 17.46 -10.24
N PRO A 71 6.95 17.21 -11.56
CA PRO A 71 8.17 17.54 -12.28
C PRO A 71 8.38 19.05 -12.23
N LEU A 72 9.41 19.49 -11.52
CA LEU A 72 9.92 20.86 -11.60
C LEU A 72 10.99 20.90 -12.68
N PHE A 73 10.66 21.55 -13.80
CA PHE A 73 11.58 21.77 -14.92
C PHE A 73 12.51 22.95 -14.64
N SER A 74 13.33 22.86 -13.59
CA SER A 74 14.47 23.76 -13.41
C SER A 74 15.76 22.94 -13.39
N GLU A 75 16.83 23.48 -13.99
CA GLU A 75 18.09 22.75 -14.20
C GLU A 75 18.75 22.26 -12.90
N ASP A 76 18.42 22.88 -11.75
CA ASP A 76 18.99 22.54 -10.44
C ASP A 76 18.13 21.60 -9.57
N CYS A 77 17.06 21.02 -10.12
CA CYS A 77 16.20 20.08 -9.40
C CYS A 77 16.41 18.62 -9.85
N TYR A 78 16.48 17.69 -8.90
CA TYR A 78 16.55 16.26 -9.15
C TYR A 78 15.76 15.46 -8.12
N ILE A 79 15.27 14.28 -8.51
CA ILE A 79 14.54 13.36 -7.65
C ILE A 79 15.48 12.26 -7.18
N VAL A 80 15.57 12.07 -5.87
CA VAL A 80 16.28 10.95 -5.24
C VAL A 80 15.26 9.87 -4.90
N ARG A 81 15.53 8.63 -5.33
CA ARG A 81 14.76 7.44 -4.94
C ARG A 81 15.65 6.56 -4.07
N VAL A 82 15.13 6.14 -2.92
CA VAL A 82 15.87 5.32 -1.96
C VAL A 82 15.35 3.89 -2.05
N GLU A 83 16.23 2.96 -2.43
CA GLU A 83 15.92 1.53 -2.50
C GLU A 83 16.22 0.84 -1.16
N GLY A 84 15.57 -0.30 -0.91
CA GLY A 84 15.83 -1.15 0.26
C GLY A 84 15.41 -0.55 1.61
N LYS A 85 14.63 0.54 1.61
CA LYS A 85 14.02 1.12 2.81
C LYS A 85 12.53 0.81 2.86
N PRO A 86 11.94 0.68 4.07
CA PRO A 86 10.50 0.53 4.21
C PRO A 86 9.78 1.84 3.89
N TYR A 87 8.50 1.77 3.54
CA TYR A 87 7.65 2.96 3.52
C TYR A 87 7.56 3.59 4.93
N PRO A 88 7.64 4.92 5.07
CA PRO A 88 7.72 5.93 4.01
C PRO A 88 9.15 6.37 3.66
N ASP A 89 10.18 5.73 4.22
CA ASP A 89 11.58 6.11 4.03
C ASP A 89 12.12 5.82 2.63
N CYS A 90 11.45 4.96 1.87
CA CYS A 90 11.71 4.75 0.44
C CYS A 90 11.06 5.79 -0.49
N CYS A 91 10.24 6.71 0.04
CA CYS A 91 9.51 7.66 -0.81
C CYS A 91 10.46 8.62 -1.54
N PRO A 92 10.15 8.98 -2.80
CA PRO A 92 10.96 9.88 -3.58
C PRO A 92 11.07 11.26 -2.91
N GLN A 93 12.26 11.84 -3.00
CA GLN A 93 12.60 13.14 -2.44
C GLN A 93 13.02 14.10 -3.56
N LEU A 94 12.44 15.29 -3.58
CA LEU A 94 12.82 16.33 -4.53
C LEU A 94 13.88 17.23 -3.90
N TYR A 95 15.05 17.30 -4.53
CA TYR A 95 16.09 18.24 -4.16
C TYR A 95 16.19 19.31 -5.22
N CYS A 96 16.30 20.58 -4.81
CA CYS A 96 16.62 21.68 -5.71
C CYS A 96 17.72 22.54 -5.08
N ASN A 97 18.72 22.94 -5.86
CA ASN A 97 19.90 23.66 -5.33
C ASN A 97 20.55 22.94 -4.14
N GLY A 98 20.59 21.60 -4.18
CA GLY A 98 21.14 20.75 -3.11
C GLY A 98 20.31 20.71 -1.81
N LYS A 99 19.09 21.26 -1.80
CA LYS A 99 18.20 21.27 -0.61
C LYS A 99 16.95 20.44 -0.84
N LEU A 100 16.50 19.71 0.18
CA LEU A 100 15.22 19.01 0.15
C LEU A 100 14.08 20.02 0.06
N VAL A 101 13.33 19.96 -1.04
CA VAL A 101 12.17 20.83 -1.32
C VAL A 101 10.87 20.12 -1.01
N SER A 102 10.77 18.82 -1.30
CA SER A 102 9.60 18.03 -0.94
C SER A 102 9.97 16.61 -0.53
N TYR A 103 9.22 16.14 0.45
CA TYR A 103 9.12 14.74 0.86
C TYR A 103 7.69 14.32 0.58
N ALA A 104 7.50 13.21 -0.15
CA ALA A 104 6.20 12.83 -0.71
C ALA A 104 5.62 11.55 -0.06
N PRO A 105 5.30 11.55 1.25
CA PRO A 105 4.44 10.52 1.81
C PRO A 105 3.01 10.71 1.28
N ALA A 106 2.25 9.62 1.28
CA ALA A 106 0.95 9.52 0.63
C ALA A 106 -0.15 10.36 1.27
#